data_AF-A0AAN6Z8H9-F1
#
_entry.id   AF-A0AAN6Z8H9-F1
#
_cell.length_a   1.000
_cell.length_b   1.000
_cell.length_c   1.000
_cell.angle_alpha   90.00
_cell.angle_beta   90.00
_cell.angle_gamma   90.00
#
_symmetry.space_group_name_H-M   'P 1'
#
loop_
_entity.id
_entity.type
_entity.pdbx_description
1 polymer ?
#
loop_
_entity_poly.entity_id
_entity_poly.type
_entity_poly.pdbx_seq_one_letter_code
_entity_poly.pdbx_strand_id
1 'polypeptide(L)'
;MKLTSFWLLAFFSALAQSQEFPECTRELLRTDDCAAVVNPSACYNQFRWNTRTLGCIEGENDTERKMRACKCCSCVGTVMCNWARQNRYCSG
;
A
#
# COMPACT_ATOMS: atom_id res chain seq x y z
N MET A 1 10.89 -22.03 -50.80
CA MET A 1 9.66 -21.23 -50.58
C MET A 1 9.55 -20.95 -49.09
N LYS A 2 9.48 -19.67 -48.70
CA LYS A 2 9.37 -19.18 -47.32
C LYS A 2 7.92 -19.36 -46.88
N LEU A 3 7.69 -20.05 -45.76
CA LEU A 3 6.40 -20.05 -45.09
C LEU A 3 6.52 -19.16 -43.84
N THR A 4 6.17 -17.89 -44.03
CA THR A 4 5.82 -16.98 -42.94
C THR A 4 4.49 -17.42 -42.37
N SER A 5 4.46 -17.81 -41.10
CA SER A 5 3.22 -17.94 -40.33
C SER A 5 3.32 -17.04 -39.12
N PHE A 6 2.86 -15.80 -39.30
CA PHE A 6 2.37 -14.97 -38.21
C PHE A 6 1.14 -15.66 -37.64
N TRP A 7 1.06 -15.81 -36.33
CA TRP A 7 -0.13 -15.57 -35.51
C TRP A 7 0.08 -16.24 -34.15
N LEU A 8 0.16 -15.41 -33.11
CA LEU A 8 -0.54 -15.54 -31.82
C LEU A 8 0.07 -14.51 -30.87
N LEU A 9 -0.28 -13.24 -31.10
CA LEU A 9 -0.21 -12.22 -30.07
C LEU A 9 -1.26 -12.58 -29.01
N ALA A 10 -0.86 -13.36 -28.00
CA ALA A 10 -1.67 -13.60 -26.82
C ALA A 10 -1.81 -12.27 -26.07
N PHE A 11 -3.02 -11.72 -26.14
CA PHE A 11 -3.43 -10.51 -25.45
C PHE A 11 -3.40 -10.79 -23.94
N PHE A 12 -2.31 -10.39 -23.26
CA PHE A 12 -2.27 -10.35 -21.81
C PHE A 12 -3.25 -9.28 -21.34
N SER A 13 -4.44 -9.70 -20.94
CA SER A 13 -5.38 -8.85 -20.21
C SER A 13 -4.79 -8.59 -18.84
N ALA A 14 -4.09 -7.47 -18.68
CA ALA A 14 -3.68 -7.00 -17.36
C ALA A 14 -4.95 -6.67 -16.58
N LEU A 15 -5.33 -7.54 -15.65
CA LEU A 15 -6.27 -7.20 -14.59
C LEU A 15 -5.64 -6.06 -13.79
N ALA A 16 -5.96 -4.83 -14.16
CA ALA A 16 -5.83 -3.70 -13.26
C ALA A 16 -6.86 -3.93 -12.15
N GLN A 17 -6.47 -4.69 -11.12
CA GLN A 17 -7.22 -4.68 -9.88
C GLN A 17 -7.15 -3.23 -9.36
N SER A 18 -8.30 -2.64 -9.10
CA SER A 18 -8.40 -1.44 -8.30
C SER A 18 -8.80 -1.90 -6.91
N GLN A 19 -7.86 -2.41 -6.13
CA GLN A 19 -8.06 -2.76 -4.73
C GLN A 19 -8.25 -1.45 -3.99
N GLU A 20 -9.51 -1.26 -3.61
CA GLU A 20 -9.91 -0.22 -2.70
C GLU A 20 -9.26 -0.54 -1.35
N PHE A 21 -8.61 0.47 -0.77
CA PHE A 21 -8.11 0.35 0.60
C PHE A 21 -9.30 0.04 1.51
N PRO A 22 -9.13 -0.84 2.52
CA PRO A 22 -10.21 -1.11 3.46
C PRO A 22 -10.64 0.21 4.11
N GLU A 23 -11.94 0.47 4.20
CA GLU A 23 -12.43 1.63 4.94
C GLU A 23 -12.02 1.54 6.41
N CYS A 24 -11.65 2.67 7.01
CA CYS A 24 -11.33 2.69 8.43
C CYS A 24 -12.60 2.58 9.27
N THR A 25 -12.90 1.39 9.76
CA THR A 25 -13.96 1.18 10.75
C THR A 25 -13.45 1.42 12.17
N ARG A 26 -14.36 1.66 13.13
CA ARG A 26 -13.98 1.79 14.55
C ARG A 26 -13.32 0.51 15.07
N GLU A 27 -13.71 -0.63 14.53
CA GLU A 27 -13.17 -1.95 14.85
C GLU A 27 -11.74 -2.08 14.33
N LEU A 28 -11.50 -1.70 13.06
CA LEU A 28 -10.17 -1.73 12.45
C LEU A 28 -9.21 -0.77 13.16
N LEU A 29 -9.68 0.45 13.48
CA LEU A 29 -8.92 1.46 14.22
C LEU A 29 -8.45 0.96 15.61
N ARG A 30 -9.23 0.07 16.24
CA ARG A 30 -8.96 -0.48 17.58
C ARG A 30 -8.07 -1.71 17.57
N THR A 31 -7.72 -2.24 16.39
CA THR A 31 -6.74 -3.32 16.31
C THR A 31 -5.34 -2.78 16.61
N ASP A 32 -4.50 -3.60 17.24
CA ASP A 32 -3.11 -3.23 17.53
C ASP A 32 -2.34 -2.88 16.24
N ASP A 33 -2.72 -3.50 15.12
CA ASP A 33 -2.18 -3.22 13.78
C ASP A 33 -2.36 -1.76 13.38
N CYS A 34 -3.55 -1.20 13.59
CA CYS A 34 -3.83 0.18 13.24
C CYS A 34 -3.52 1.15 14.36
N ALA A 35 -3.54 0.74 15.63
CA ALA A 35 -3.05 1.58 16.73
C ALA A 35 -1.56 1.93 16.53
N ALA A 36 -0.75 0.96 16.12
CA ALA A 36 0.66 1.13 15.73
C ALA A 36 0.86 2.06 14.51
N VAL A 37 -0.17 2.19 13.66
CA VAL A 37 -0.20 3.01 12.45
C VAL A 37 -1.08 4.26 12.63
N VAL A 38 -1.63 4.57 13.81
CA VAL A 38 -2.41 5.81 14.05
C VAL A 38 -1.56 6.90 14.72
N ASN A 39 -0.38 6.55 15.20
CA ASN A 39 0.68 7.50 15.54
C ASN A 39 1.55 8.08 14.38
N PRO A 40 1.23 8.00 13.07
CA PRO A 40 1.95 8.69 12.01
C PRO A 40 1.59 10.16 11.87
N SER A 41 0.75 10.74 12.74
CA SER A 41 0.77 12.18 12.95
C SER A 41 2.17 12.63 13.43
N ALA A 42 2.88 11.81 14.23
CA ALA A 42 4.27 12.05 14.62
C ALA A 42 5.25 11.96 13.43
N CYS A 43 5.12 10.94 12.57
CA CYS A 43 6.03 10.79 11.42
C CYS A 43 5.70 11.67 10.21
N TYR A 44 4.43 12.05 10.04
CA TYR A 44 4.02 13.11 9.13
C TYR A 44 4.69 14.44 9.47
N ASN A 45 4.66 14.82 10.75
CA ASN A 45 5.24 16.09 11.23
C ASN A 45 6.77 16.11 11.06
N GLN A 46 7.43 14.97 11.21
CA GLN A 46 8.89 14.90 11.18
C GLN A 46 9.49 14.73 9.77
N PHE A 47 8.82 14.03 8.85
CA PHE A 47 9.45 13.58 7.60
C PHE A 47 8.73 13.94 6.31
N ARG A 48 7.50 14.48 6.37
CA ARG A 48 6.72 14.84 5.16
C ARG A 48 6.64 13.68 4.14
N TRP A 49 6.33 12.46 4.60
CA TRP A 49 6.16 11.25 3.78
C TRP A 49 7.33 10.93 2.82
N ASN A 50 8.50 10.55 3.37
CA ASN A 50 9.65 10.05 2.58
C ASN A 50 9.97 8.57 2.90
N THR A 51 11.09 8.04 2.38
CA THR A 51 11.49 6.63 2.58
C THR A 51 11.69 6.23 4.04
N ARG A 52 11.98 7.18 4.95
CA ARG A 52 12.11 6.93 6.40
C ARG A 52 10.77 6.69 7.07
N THR A 53 9.67 7.09 6.44
CA THR A 53 8.32 6.94 6.99
C THR A 53 7.94 5.48 7.20
N LEU A 54 8.48 4.56 6.40
CA LEU A 54 8.24 3.13 6.61
C LEU A 54 8.85 2.66 7.95
N GLY A 55 10.02 3.16 8.32
CA GLY A 55 10.70 2.83 9.58
C GLY A 55 10.02 3.40 10.83
N CYS A 56 9.07 4.32 10.66
CA CYS A 56 8.24 4.82 11.75
C CYS A 56 7.08 3.90 12.12
N ILE A 57 6.74 2.97 11.25
CA ILE A 57 5.65 2.03 11.47
C ILE A 57 6.21 0.90 12.33
N GLU A 58 5.51 0.56 13.41
CA GLU A 58 5.93 -0.59 14.20
C GLU A 58 5.84 -1.88 13.37
N GLY A 59 6.82 -2.74 13.58
CA GLY A 59 6.96 -4.01 12.86
C GLY A 59 8.41 -4.48 12.92
N GLU A 60 8.58 -5.79 12.97
CA GLU A 60 9.88 -6.46 13.09
C GLU A 60 10.73 -6.29 11.82
N ASN A 61 10.07 -6.11 10.68
CA ASN A 61 10.70 -5.97 9.37
C ASN A 61 9.86 -5.14 8.41
N ASP A 62 10.44 -4.80 7.26
CA ASP A 62 9.78 -3.98 6.24
C ASP A 62 8.54 -4.64 5.62
N THR A 63 8.46 -5.97 5.59
CA THR A 63 7.28 -6.68 5.08
C THR A 63 6.08 -6.42 5.96
N GLU A 64 6.25 -6.55 7.28
CA GLU A 64 5.19 -6.29 8.26
C GLU A 64 4.76 -4.82 8.26
N ARG A 65 5.74 -3.89 8.21
CA ARG A 65 5.48 -2.45 8.16
C ARG A 65 4.68 -2.05 6.93
N LYS A 66 5.01 -2.61 5.76
CA LYS A 66 4.27 -2.39 4.51
C LYS A 66 2.84 -2.92 4.62
N MET A 67 2.67 -4.13 5.14
CA MET A 67 1.34 -4.72 5.34
C MET A 67 0.46 -3.83 6.24
N ARG A 68 0.98 -3.42 7.40
CA ARG A 68 0.29 -2.53 8.34
C ARG A 68 -0.03 -1.18 7.70
N ALA A 69 0.91 -0.62 6.92
CA ALA A 69 0.69 0.62 6.18
C ALA A 69 -0.51 0.50 5.23
N CYS A 70 -0.61 -0.59 4.46
CA CYS A 70 -1.72 -0.81 3.53
C CYS A 70 -3.05 -1.05 4.22
N LYS A 71 -3.03 -1.84 5.29
CA LYS A 71 -4.22 -2.19 6.06
C LYS A 71 -4.86 -0.99 6.74
N CYS A 72 -4.04 -0.04 7.20
CA CYS A 72 -4.49 1.04 8.08
C CYS A 72 -4.39 2.44 7.46
N CYS A 73 -3.97 2.56 6.20
CA CYS A 73 -3.76 3.88 5.59
C CYS A 73 -5.01 4.77 5.62
N SER A 74 -6.20 4.17 5.47
CA SER A 74 -7.48 4.88 5.47
C SER A 74 -7.81 5.47 6.84
N CYS A 75 -7.31 4.86 7.92
CA CYS A 75 -7.46 5.36 9.29
C CYS A 75 -6.64 6.60 9.57
N VAL A 76 -5.54 6.77 8.85
CA VAL A 76 -4.66 7.95 8.94
C VAL A 76 -5.12 9.03 7.97
N GLY A 77 -5.59 8.61 6.80
CA GLY A 77 -6.17 9.45 5.76
C GLY A 77 -5.57 9.21 4.38
N THR A 78 -6.20 9.79 3.37
CA THR A 78 -5.89 9.58 1.95
C THR A 78 -4.41 9.82 1.60
N VAL A 79 -3.73 10.72 2.32
CA VAL A 79 -2.30 11.02 2.10
C VAL A 79 -1.41 9.79 2.33
N MET A 80 -1.70 8.99 3.35
CA MET A 80 -0.93 7.78 3.64
C MET A 80 -1.22 6.69 2.61
N CYS A 81 -2.49 6.55 2.21
CA CYS A 81 -2.88 5.61 1.16
C CYS A 81 -2.20 5.92 -0.18
N ASN A 82 -2.14 7.20 -0.54
CA ASN A 82 -1.43 7.66 -1.74
C ASN A 82 0.07 7.37 -1.65
N TRP A 83 0.70 7.66 -0.51
CA TRP A 83 2.11 7.36 -0.28
C TRP A 83 2.40 5.85 -0.39
N ALA A 84 1.60 5.01 0.25
CA ALA A 84 1.79 3.56 0.23
C ALA A 84 1.62 2.97 -1.18
N ARG A 85 0.68 3.51 -1.97
CA ARG A 85 0.50 3.17 -3.40
C ARG A 85 1.67 3.63 -4.26
N GLN A 86 2.13 4.88 -4.11
CA GLN A 86 3.27 5.42 -4.88
C GLN A 86 4.54 4.58 -4.68
N ASN A 87 4.73 4.05 -3.47
CA ASN A 87 5.87 3.21 -3.13
C ASN A 87 5.64 1.71 -3.42
N ARG A 88 4.50 1.35 -4.04
CA ARG A 88 4.13 -0.03 -4.39
C ARG A 88 4.13 -0.99 -3.19
N TYR A 89 3.77 -0.49 -2.01
CA TYR A 89 3.62 -1.34 -0.82
C TYR A 89 2.28 -2.08 -0.83
N CYS A 90 1.28 -1.44 -1.43
CA CYS A 90 -0.08 -1.95 -1.54
C CYS A 90 -0.38 -2.20 -3.01
N SER A 91 -0.89 -3.38 -3.31
CA SER A 91 -1.59 -3.63 -4.55
C SER A 91 -2.89 -2.85 -4.47
N GLY A 92 -3.04 -1.84 -5.33
CA GLY A 92 -4.35 -1.61 -5.94
C GLY A 92 -4.55 -2.81 -6.86
#